data_AF-A0A431KBU2-F1
#
_entry.id   AF-A0A431KBU2-F1
#
_cell.length_a   1.000
_cell.length_b   1.000
_cell.length_c   1.000
_cell.angle_alpha   90.00
_cell.angle_beta   90.00
_cell.angle_gamma   90.00
#
_symmetry.space_group_name_H-M   'P 1'
#
loop_
_entity.id
_entity.type
_entity.pdbx_description
1 polymer ?
#
loop_
_entity_poly.entity_id
_entity_poly.type
_entity_poly.pdbx_seq_one_letter_code
_entity_poly.pdbx_strand_id
1 'polypeptide(L)'
;MAKPILSVWGLAAVLSLCGVLTAARAQNLYRCGSTYQDHPCNGVDGKVVGRNVQGAGQGAAAAASLDPACQMRGSAAQKMMWERESGRTLDEQLGKPGVDADLARNVYGRRGSSLDVRKAIEADCVKEMERANDAAALLRAASKAQPAGAVPGATQTPVSVAGAGAAVASSSTDDVARRAAAQKAATCSDLATDLSALNQAQRTGGDAAQMDVLAARVRDVQSRKRAAGC
;
A
#
# COMPACT_ATOMS: atom_id res chain seq x y z
N MET A 1 15.44 3.77 -73.51
CA MET A 1 15.41 2.75 -72.44
C MET A 1 14.19 3.01 -71.58
N ALA A 2 13.14 2.23 -71.79
CA ALA A 2 11.84 2.38 -71.14
C ALA A 2 11.73 1.41 -69.96
N LYS A 3 11.23 1.88 -68.81
CA LYS A 3 10.74 1.03 -67.73
C LYS A 3 9.29 1.41 -67.39
N PRO A 4 8.37 0.45 -67.35
CA PRO A 4 6.94 0.71 -67.24
C PRO A 4 6.50 0.95 -65.78
N ILE A 5 5.50 1.83 -65.69
CA ILE A 5 4.63 2.10 -64.55
C ILE A 5 3.48 1.09 -64.63
N LEU A 6 3.29 0.26 -63.60
CA LEU A 6 2.11 -0.61 -63.40
C LEU A 6 1.70 -0.43 -61.94
N SER A 7 0.75 0.47 -61.65
CA SER A 7 -0.71 0.30 -61.70
C SER A 7 -1.27 -0.09 -60.33
N VAL A 8 -1.85 0.93 -59.71
CA VAL A 8 -2.84 0.88 -58.63
C VAL A 8 -4.11 0.18 -59.18
N TRP A 9 -4.99 -0.28 -58.27
CA TRP A 9 -6.37 -0.75 -58.49
C TRP A 9 -6.55 -2.22 -58.88
N GLY A 10 -6.81 -3.06 -57.87
CA GLY A 10 -7.33 -4.41 -58.08
C GLY A 10 -7.88 -5.01 -56.78
N LEU A 11 -9.22 -5.12 -56.72
CA LEU A 11 -10.00 -5.91 -55.77
C LEU A 11 -10.25 -5.34 -54.36
N ALA A 12 -11.06 -4.27 -54.35
CA ALA A 12 -12.19 -4.23 -53.44
C ALA A 12 -13.29 -5.19 -53.96
N ALA A 13 -14.02 -5.78 -53.02
CA ALA A 13 -15.26 -6.58 -53.15
C ALA A 13 -15.13 -8.12 -53.03
N VAL A 14 -15.99 -8.63 -52.15
CA VAL A 14 -16.42 -10.03 -51.91
C VAL A 14 -15.73 -10.75 -50.74
N LEU A 15 -16.17 -10.41 -49.52
CA LEU A 15 -16.74 -11.39 -48.55
C LEU A 15 -17.30 -10.66 -47.33
N SER A 16 -18.41 -9.96 -47.58
CA SER A 16 -19.46 -9.74 -46.59
C SER A 16 -20.16 -11.08 -46.38
N LEU A 17 -19.82 -11.84 -45.34
CA LEU A 17 -20.66 -12.94 -44.87
C LEU A 17 -20.44 -13.26 -43.38
N CYS A 18 -21.53 -13.15 -42.63
CA CYS A 18 -21.76 -13.64 -41.27
C CYS A 18 -21.09 -12.91 -40.11
N GLY A 19 -21.72 -11.79 -39.73
CA GLY A 19 -21.91 -11.49 -38.32
C GLY A 19 -22.71 -12.60 -37.64
N VAL A 20 -22.07 -13.27 -36.69
CA VAL A 20 -22.75 -13.78 -35.50
C VAL A 20 -21.86 -13.36 -34.32
N LEU A 21 -22.09 -12.14 -33.85
CA LEU A 21 -21.78 -11.78 -32.47
C LEU A 21 -22.68 -12.67 -31.60
N THR A 22 -22.23 -13.89 -31.31
CA THR A 22 -22.80 -14.67 -30.22
C THR A 22 -22.51 -13.86 -28.96
N ALA A 23 -23.50 -13.08 -28.54
CA ALA A 23 -23.61 -12.70 -27.15
C ALA A 23 -23.57 -14.00 -26.36
N ALA A 24 -22.39 -14.34 -25.83
CA ALA A 24 -22.21 -15.42 -24.89
C ALA A 24 -23.05 -15.05 -23.65
N ARG A 25 -24.34 -15.38 -23.69
CA ARG A 25 -25.18 -15.35 -22.50
C ARG A 25 -24.61 -16.42 -21.60
N ALA A 26 -23.92 -15.99 -20.55
CA ALA A 26 -23.50 -16.86 -19.46
C ALA A 26 -24.72 -17.71 -19.05
N GLN A 27 -24.64 -19.02 -19.31
CA GLN A 27 -25.70 -19.96 -18.97
C GLN A 27 -25.73 -20.08 -17.45
N ASN A 28 -26.77 -19.55 -16.80
CA ASN A 28 -27.02 -19.80 -15.40
C ASN A 28 -27.59 -21.23 -15.29
N LEU A 29 -26.74 -22.20 -15.00
CA LEU A 29 -27.17 -23.56 -14.71
C LEU A 29 -27.65 -23.59 -13.25
N TYR A 30 -28.85 -24.10 -12.98
CA TYR A 30 -29.41 -24.26 -11.64
C TYR A 30 -29.31 -25.73 -11.24
N ARG A 31 -28.83 -26.01 -10.03
CA ARG A 31 -28.82 -27.36 -9.46
C ARG A 31 -30.06 -27.56 -8.59
N CYS A 32 -31.00 -28.38 -9.10
CA CYS A 32 -32.23 -28.75 -8.41
C CYS A 32 -32.08 -30.17 -7.87
N GLY A 33 -31.58 -30.31 -6.63
CA GLY A 33 -31.26 -31.62 -6.06
C GLY A 33 -30.08 -32.29 -6.78
N SER A 34 -30.32 -33.40 -7.48
CA SER A 34 -29.31 -34.14 -8.25
C SER A 34 -29.27 -33.82 -9.74
N THR A 35 -30.21 -33.02 -10.25
CA THR A 35 -30.30 -32.66 -11.68
C THR A 35 -29.92 -31.20 -11.92
N TYR A 36 -29.38 -30.95 -13.11
CA TYR A 36 -28.99 -29.62 -13.59
C TYR A 36 -29.98 -29.15 -14.65
N GLN A 37 -30.46 -27.91 -14.53
CA GLN A 37 -31.44 -27.33 -15.44
C GLN A 37 -31.07 -25.87 -15.77
N ASP A 38 -31.44 -25.40 -16.96
CA ASP A 38 -31.22 -24.01 -17.40
C ASP A 38 -32.31 -23.03 -16.90
N HIS A 39 -33.21 -23.51 -16.04
CA HIS A 39 -34.32 -22.76 -15.48
C HIS A 39 -34.34 -22.87 -13.95
N PRO A 40 -34.82 -21.84 -13.23
CA PRO A 40 -34.91 -21.88 -11.77
C PRO A 40 -35.81 -23.02 -11.30
N CYS A 41 -35.42 -23.66 -10.19
CA CYS A 41 -36.15 -24.81 -9.66
C CYS A 41 -37.56 -24.39 -9.21
N ASN A 42 -38.59 -25.06 -9.73
CA ASN A 42 -39.97 -24.79 -9.37
C ASN A 42 -40.25 -25.23 -7.92
N GLY A 43 -40.18 -24.29 -6.97
CA GLY A 43 -40.61 -24.50 -5.58
C GLY A 43 -39.63 -25.25 -4.68
N VAL A 44 -38.37 -25.44 -5.11
CA VAL A 44 -37.30 -26.06 -4.32
C VAL A 44 -36.09 -25.12 -4.29
N ASP A 45 -35.42 -24.98 -3.15
CA ASP A 45 -34.22 -24.15 -3.02
C ASP A 45 -33.11 -24.66 -3.96
N GLY A 46 -32.99 -24.02 -5.12
CA GLY A 46 -32.00 -24.32 -6.15
C GLY A 46 -30.74 -23.48 -6.00
N LYS A 47 -29.57 -24.10 -5.97
CA LYS A 47 -28.29 -23.38 -5.94
C LYS A 47 -27.86 -23.08 -7.38
N VAL A 48 -27.62 -21.81 -7.69
CA VAL A 48 -27.07 -21.38 -8.99
C VAL A 48 -25.62 -21.87 -9.12
N VAL A 49 -25.35 -22.66 -10.15
CA VAL A 49 -24.04 -23.19 -10.51
C VAL A 49 -23.67 -22.56 -11.85
N GLY A 50 -23.00 -21.41 -11.86
CA GLY A 50 -22.59 -20.81 -13.14
C GLY A 50 -22.24 -19.33 -13.10
N ARG A 51 -22.64 -18.62 -12.05
CA ARG A 51 -22.20 -17.24 -11.83
C ARG A 51 -21.03 -17.24 -10.86
N ASN A 52 -19.81 -17.42 -11.38
CA ASN A 52 -18.57 -17.49 -10.58
C ASN A 52 -18.73 -18.36 -9.33
N VAL A 53 -18.90 -19.66 -9.50
CA VAL A 53 -18.59 -20.59 -8.41
C VAL A 53 -17.08 -20.46 -8.19
N GLN A 54 -16.70 -19.57 -7.28
CA GLN A 54 -15.49 -19.71 -6.50
C GLN A 54 -15.46 -21.17 -6.04
N GLY A 55 -14.60 -21.94 -6.69
CA GLY A 55 -14.62 -23.40 -6.69
C GLY A 55 -14.53 -23.93 -5.27
N ALA A 56 -15.63 -24.53 -4.82
CA ALA A 56 -15.56 -25.63 -3.88
C ALA A 56 -14.91 -26.80 -4.63
N GLY A 57 -13.68 -27.15 -4.22
CA GLY A 57 -12.99 -28.36 -4.69
C GLY A 57 -11.62 -28.14 -5.33
N GLN A 58 -10.72 -27.42 -4.65
CA GLN A 58 -9.27 -27.69 -4.58
C GLN A 58 -8.61 -26.54 -3.79
N GLY A 59 -8.42 -26.74 -2.48
CA GLY A 59 -7.51 -25.93 -1.66
C GLY A 59 -7.80 -24.44 -1.52
N ALA A 60 -9.06 -24.00 -1.70
CA ALA A 60 -9.48 -22.66 -1.31
C ALA A 60 -9.56 -22.56 0.22
N ALA A 61 -8.39 -22.43 0.88
CA ALA A 61 -8.33 -21.64 2.10
C ALA A 61 -9.04 -20.32 1.77
N ALA A 62 -10.06 -20.01 2.56
CA ALA A 62 -11.02 -18.95 2.33
C ALA A 62 -10.39 -17.75 1.61
N ALA A 63 -10.98 -17.35 0.48
CA ALA A 63 -10.88 -15.96 0.05
C ALA A 63 -11.62 -15.11 1.09
N ALA A 64 -11.06 -15.01 2.31
CA ALA A 64 -11.21 -13.83 3.13
C ALA A 64 -10.98 -12.67 2.17
N SER A 65 -11.92 -11.73 2.11
CA SER A 65 -11.83 -10.59 1.21
C SER A 65 -10.48 -9.92 1.42
N LEU A 66 -9.53 -10.19 0.52
CA LEU A 66 -8.20 -9.62 0.58
C LEU A 66 -8.34 -8.11 0.46
N ASP A 67 -7.46 -7.38 1.15
CA ASP A 67 -7.43 -5.93 1.05
C ASP A 67 -7.33 -5.52 -0.44
N PRO A 68 -8.16 -4.56 -0.91
CA PRO A 68 -8.17 -4.16 -2.31
C PRO A 68 -6.79 -3.71 -2.83
N ALA A 69 -5.96 -3.09 -1.99
CA ALA A 69 -4.62 -2.66 -2.38
C ALA A 69 -3.70 -3.88 -2.63
N CYS A 70 -3.79 -4.91 -1.79
CA CYS A 70 -3.04 -6.14 -1.99
C CYS A 70 -3.48 -6.89 -3.26
N GLN A 71 -4.78 -6.92 -3.55
CA GLN A 71 -5.29 -7.49 -4.79
C GLN A 71 -4.80 -6.75 -6.03
N MET A 72 -4.78 -5.41 -5.99
CA MET A 72 -4.23 -4.58 -7.07
C MET A 72 -2.74 -4.88 -7.28
N ARG A 73 -1.95 -4.96 -6.19
CA ARG A 73 -0.52 -5.33 -6.27
C ARG A 73 -0.31 -6.73 -6.84
N GLY A 74 -1.14 -7.69 -6.44
CA GLY A 74 -1.14 -9.06 -6.98
C GLY A 74 -1.44 -9.13 -8.46
N SER A 75 -2.44 -8.39 -8.94
CA SER A 75 -2.78 -8.33 -10.37
C SER A 75 -1.69 -7.64 -11.22
N ALA A 76 -1.06 -6.59 -10.69
CA ALA A 76 0.10 -5.96 -11.33
C ALA A 76 1.28 -6.94 -11.44
N ALA A 77 1.56 -7.69 -10.37
CA ALA A 77 2.58 -8.74 -10.36
C ALA A 77 2.30 -9.84 -11.39
N GLN A 78 1.04 -10.30 -11.48
CA GLN A 78 0.62 -11.30 -12.46
C GLN A 78 0.89 -10.82 -13.89
N LYS A 79 0.54 -9.56 -14.20
CA LYS A 79 0.81 -8.96 -15.51
C LYS A 79 2.31 -8.93 -15.80
N MET A 80 3.15 -8.51 -14.85
CA MET A 80 4.60 -8.51 -15.03
C MET A 80 5.17 -9.92 -15.25
N MET A 81 4.60 -10.93 -14.60
CA MET A 81 5.02 -12.31 -14.77
C MET A 81 4.62 -12.86 -16.16
N TRP A 82 3.44 -12.53 -16.69
CA TRP A 82 3.07 -12.87 -18.07
C TRP A 82 3.99 -12.22 -19.11
N GLU A 83 4.40 -10.98 -18.87
CA GLU A 83 5.38 -10.29 -19.72
C GLU A 83 6.75 -10.98 -19.68
N ARG A 84 7.16 -11.45 -18.50
CA ARG A 84 8.38 -12.25 -18.37
C ARG A 84 8.26 -13.59 -19.12
N GLU A 85 7.13 -14.26 -19.00
CA GLU A 85 6.84 -15.52 -19.70
C GLU A 85 6.81 -15.34 -21.23
N SER A 86 6.47 -14.14 -21.72
CA SER A 86 6.58 -13.78 -23.14
C SER A 86 7.99 -13.35 -23.59
N GLY A 87 8.98 -13.41 -22.71
CA GLY A 87 10.39 -13.15 -23.00
C GLY A 87 10.86 -11.73 -22.70
N ARG A 88 10.02 -10.87 -22.11
CA ARG A 88 10.45 -9.53 -21.70
C ARG A 88 11.46 -9.62 -20.56
N THR A 89 12.49 -8.78 -20.63
CA THR A 89 13.55 -8.71 -19.60
C THR A 89 13.19 -7.73 -18.48
N LEU A 90 13.88 -7.85 -17.34
CA LEU A 90 13.69 -6.92 -16.22
C LEU A 90 14.05 -5.48 -16.62
N ASP A 91 15.15 -5.29 -17.36
CA ASP A 91 15.59 -3.96 -17.80
C ASP A 91 14.56 -3.28 -18.71
N GLU A 92 13.97 -4.02 -19.66
CA GLU A 92 12.86 -3.53 -20.47
C GLU A 92 11.63 -3.16 -19.64
N GLN A 93 11.35 -3.92 -18.59
CA GLN A 93 10.22 -3.64 -17.69
C GLN A 93 10.47 -2.39 -16.84
N LEU A 94 11.70 -2.16 -16.37
CA LEU A 94 12.10 -0.98 -15.61
C LEU A 94 12.18 0.29 -16.48
N GLY A 95 12.36 0.15 -17.79
CA GLY A 95 12.33 1.27 -18.73
C GLY A 95 10.93 1.85 -18.99
N LYS A 96 9.86 1.18 -18.55
CA LYS A 96 8.49 1.66 -18.75
C LYS A 96 8.11 2.74 -17.72
N PRO A 97 7.53 3.87 -18.15
CA PRO A 97 7.09 4.91 -17.22
C PRO A 97 5.97 4.39 -16.30
N GLY A 98 6.07 4.72 -15.01
CA GLY A 98 5.06 4.35 -14.00
C GLY A 98 5.14 2.91 -13.49
N VAL A 99 6.17 2.14 -13.85
CA VAL A 99 6.40 0.82 -13.25
C VAL A 99 7.02 0.97 -11.86
N ASP A 100 6.44 0.26 -10.89
CA ASP A 100 7.03 0.06 -9.57
C ASP A 100 8.28 -0.83 -9.71
N ALA A 101 9.46 -0.22 -9.52
CA ALA A 101 10.75 -0.87 -9.71
C ALA A 101 10.98 -2.01 -8.69
N ASP A 102 10.49 -1.86 -7.46
CA ASP A 102 10.68 -2.86 -6.41
C ASP A 102 9.75 -4.05 -6.64
N LEU A 103 8.52 -3.79 -7.08
CA LEU A 103 7.62 -4.86 -7.50
C LEU A 103 8.19 -5.64 -8.70
N ALA A 104 8.74 -4.95 -9.70
CA ALA A 104 9.34 -5.61 -10.87
C ALA A 104 10.52 -6.50 -10.48
N ARG A 105 11.46 -6.00 -9.67
CA ARG A 105 12.59 -6.80 -9.16
C ARG A 105 12.12 -8.02 -8.37
N ASN A 106 11.12 -7.85 -7.50
CA ASN A 106 10.56 -8.93 -6.69
C ASN A 106 9.91 -10.01 -7.58
N VAL A 107 9.11 -9.62 -8.59
CA VAL A 107 8.48 -10.56 -9.52
C VAL A 107 9.51 -11.32 -10.36
N TYR A 108 10.50 -10.64 -10.92
CA TYR A 108 11.53 -11.27 -11.74
C TYR A 108 12.50 -12.15 -10.94
N GLY A 109 12.68 -11.87 -9.65
CA GLY A 109 13.46 -12.70 -8.73
C GLY A 109 12.76 -14.00 -8.31
N ARG A 110 11.44 -14.11 -8.51
CA ARG A 110 10.65 -15.29 -8.10
C ARG A 110 10.60 -16.36 -9.20
N ARG A 111 10.49 -17.60 -8.75
CA ARG A 111 10.22 -18.78 -9.57
C ARG A 111 8.80 -19.27 -9.32
N GLY A 112 8.20 -19.92 -10.30
CA GLY A 112 6.82 -20.43 -10.24
C GLY A 112 5.96 -19.91 -11.37
N SER A 113 4.68 -20.30 -11.37
CA SER A 113 3.70 -19.79 -12.35
C SER A 113 3.26 -18.36 -12.02
N SER A 114 2.73 -17.64 -13.00
CA SER A 114 2.08 -16.33 -12.79
C SER A 114 1.04 -16.30 -11.68
N LEU A 115 0.30 -17.39 -11.46
CA LEU A 115 -0.65 -17.49 -10.35
C LEU A 115 0.03 -17.68 -8.99
N ASP A 116 1.10 -18.46 -8.91
CA ASP A 116 1.85 -18.67 -7.66
C ASP A 116 2.54 -17.38 -7.22
N VAL A 117 3.17 -16.67 -8.16
CA VAL A 117 3.81 -15.38 -7.90
C VAL A 117 2.79 -14.36 -7.41
N ARG A 118 1.61 -14.29 -8.04
CA ARG A 118 0.53 -13.41 -7.59
C ARG A 118 0.11 -13.71 -6.15
N LYS A 119 -0.20 -14.97 -5.84
CA LYS A 119 -0.62 -15.38 -4.49
C LYS A 119 0.46 -15.05 -3.45
N ALA A 120 1.73 -15.27 -3.80
CA ALA A 120 2.84 -14.97 -2.91
C ALA A 120 2.99 -13.46 -2.65
N ILE A 121 2.82 -12.61 -3.67
CA ILE A 121 2.83 -11.15 -3.52
C ILE A 121 1.64 -10.65 -2.70
N GLU A 122 0.44 -11.22 -2.92
CA GLU A 122 -0.75 -10.91 -2.12
C GLU A 122 -0.54 -11.28 -0.64
N ALA A 123 0.02 -12.47 -0.37
CA ALA A 123 0.33 -12.91 0.99
C ALA A 123 1.39 -12.02 1.67
N ASP A 124 2.45 -11.64 0.95
CA ASP A 124 3.48 -10.75 1.49
C ASP A 124 2.94 -9.36 1.80
N CYS A 125 2.03 -8.83 0.96
CA CYS A 125 1.35 -7.56 1.19
C CYS A 125 0.51 -7.58 2.47
N VAL A 126 -0.30 -8.62 2.67
CA VAL A 126 -1.10 -8.76 3.90
C VAL A 126 -0.18 -8.84 5.13
N LYS A 127 0.89 -9.62 5.05
CA LYS A 127 1.87 -9.76 6.14
C LYS A 127 2.62 -8.46 6.45
N GLU A 128 2.86 -7.62 5.45
CA GLU A 128 3.46 -6.29 5.61
C GLU A 128 2.48 -5.34 6.31
N MET A 129 1.20 -5.36 5.89
CA MET A 129 0.14 -4.56 6.50
C MET A 129 -0.11 -4.96 7.97
N GLU A 130 -0.16 -6.25 8.28
CA GLU A 130 -0.27 -6.75 9.66
C GLU A 130 0.89 -6.24 10.53
N ARG A 131 2.12 -6.35 10.05
CA ARG A 131 3.30 -5.83 10.75
C ARG A 131 3.24 -4.32 10.97
N ALA A 132 2.76 -3.56 9.99
CA ALA A 132 2.58 -2.11 10.12
C ALA A 132 1.49 -1.77 11.15
N ASN A 133 0.39 -2.52 11.18
CA ASN A 133 -0.69 -2.36 12.15
C ASN A 133 -0.23 -2.68 13.57
N ASP A 134 0.53 -3.76 13.75
CA ASP A 134 1.11 -4.13 15.04
C ASP A 134 2.09 -3.07 15.54
N ALA A 135 2.97 -2.57 14.66
CA ALA A 135 3.89 -1.48 15.00
C ALA A 135 3.13 -0.20 15.38
N ALA A 136 2.07 0.16 14.66
CA ALA A 136 1.23 1.29 14.99
C ALA A 136 0.49 1.09 16.33
N ALA A 137 0.04 -0.13 16.64
CA ALA A 137 -0.59 -0.46 17.91
C ALA A 137 0.40 -0.31 19.08
N LEU A 138 1.64 -0.79 18.92
CA LEU A 138 2.70 -0.63 19.92
C LEU A 138 3.05 0.84 20.17
N LEU A 139 3.16 1.65 19.11
CA LEU A 139 3.41 3.09 19.25
C LEU A 139 2.26 3.82 19.96
N ARG A 140 1.01 3.43 19.68
CA ARG A 140 -0.18 3.97 20.39
C ARG A 140 -0.23 3.53 21.85
N ALA A 141 0.21 2.31 22.17
CA ALA A 141 0.29 1.84 23.54
C ALA A 141 1.39 2.59 24.32
N ALA A 142 2.55 2.80 23.69
CA ALA A 142 3.65 3.55 24.27
C ALA A 142 3.29 5.02 24.54
N SER A 143 2.59 5.69 23.60
CA SER A 143 2.15 7.07 23.81
C SER A 143 1.09 7.22 24.89
N LYS A 144 0.24 6.21 25.10
CA LYS A 144 -0.73 6.19 26.22
C LYS A 144 -0.07 5.89 27.57
N ALA A 145 1.01 5.11 27.56
CA ALA A 145 1.75 4.76 28.76
C ALA A 145 2.69 5.87 29.24
N GLN A 146 2.95 6.90 28.42
CA GLN A 146 3.61 8.12 28.89
C GLN A 146 2.62 8.90 29.77
N PRO A 147 2.82 8.99 31.10
CA PRO A 147 1.92 9.73 31.96
C PRO A 147 1.94 11.21 31.57
N ALA A 148 0.77 11.76 31.25
CA ALA A 148 0.51 13.19 31.16
C ALA A 148 0.70 13.83 32.54
N GLY A 149 1.95 14.01 32.98
CA GLY A 149 2.19 14.47 34.33
C GLY A 149 3.63 14.44 34.86
N ALA A 150 4.64 14.08 34.07
CA ALA A 150 6.03 14.31 34.49
C ALA A 150 6.45 15.77 34.24
N VAL A 151 5.80 16.71 34.93
CA VAL A 151 6.42 17.99 35.27
C VAL A 151 7.33 17.69 36.45
N PRO A 152 8.67 17.85 36.37
CA PRO A 152 9.52 17.78 37.54
C PRO A 152 9.35 19.09 38.33
N GLY A 153 8.22 19.19 39.03
CA GLY A 153 7.86 20.33 39.87
C GLY A 153 7.89 19.93 41.34
N ALA A 154 8.98 20.31 42.00
CA ALA A 154 9.15 20.57 43.43
C ALA A 154 8.04 20.14 44.42
N THR A 155 8.40 19.23 45.33
CA THR A 155 8.11 19.42 46.77
C THR A 155 9.39 19.08 47.54
N GLN A 156 10.15 20.12 47.87
CA GLN A 156 11.16 20.07 48.91
C GLN A 156 10.43 20.07 50.27
N THR A 157 10.63 19.04 51.08
CA THR A 157 10.51 19.15 52.53
C THR A 157 11.94 19.13 53.11
N PRO A 158 12.41 20.23 53.72
CA PRO A 158 13.71 20.24 54.35
C PRO A 158 13.60 19.58 55.72
N VAL A 159 14.06 18.34 55.84
CA VAL A 159 14.41 17.78 57.15
C VAL A 159 15.91 17.90 57.29
N SER A 160 16.35 18.93 58.00
CA SER A 160 17.73 19.09 58.46
C SER A 160 18.10 17.89 59.33
N VAL A 161 19.01 17.06 58.85
CA VAL A 161 19.89 16.28 59.72
C VAL A 161 21.29 16.39 59.16
N ALA A 162 22.14 17.10 59.89
CA ALA A 162 23.56 17.21 59.63
C ALA A 162 24.18 15.80 59.68
N GLY A 163 24.75 15.37 58.56
CA GLY A 163 25.48 14.11 58.44
C GLY A 163 26.36 14.17 57.20
N ALA A 164 27.64 14.45 57.41
CA ALA A 164 28.65 14.46 56.38
C ALA A 164 28.68 13.11 55.63
N GLY A 165 28.53 13.15 54.31
CA GLY A 165 28.76 11.99 53.45
C GLY A 165 28.10 12.10 52.08
N ALA A 166 28.89 11.87 51.03
CA ALA A 166 28.52 11.52 49.65
C ALA A 166 28.07 12.65 48.69
N ALA A 167 29.06 13.38 48.17
CA ALA A 167 28.99 14.03 46.87
C ALA A 167 29.17 12.99 45.73
N VAL A 168 28.12 12.24 45.37
CA VAL A 168 28.12 11.42 44.12
C VAL A 168 26.73 11.30 43.45
N ALA A 169 25.65 11.86 44.01
CA ALA A 169 24.29 11.64 43.48
C ALA A 169 23.80 12.64 42.42
N SER A 170 24.56 13.72 42.13
CA SER A 170 24.09 14.83 41.27
C SER A 170 24.33 14.63 39.77
N SER A 171 25.19 13.69 39.36
CA SER A 171 25.57 13.54 37.95
C SER A 171 24.46 12.91 37.08
N SER A 172 23.68 11.99 37.64
CA SER A 172 22.68 11.23 36.88
C SER A 172 21.46 12.07 36.48
N THR A 173 21.01 12.99 37.33
CA THR A 173 19.90 13.90 37.02
C THR A 173 20.30 14.96 36.00
N ASP A 174 21.53 15.47 36.09
CA ASP A 174 22.07 16.46 35.15
C ASP A 174 22.27 15.83 33.76
N ASP A 175 22.71 14.58 33.69
CA ASP A 175 22.85 13.85 32.42
C ASP A 175 21.50 13.58 31.75
N VAL A 176 20.46 13.24 32.53
CA VAL A 176 19.10 13.05 32.00
C VAL A 176 18.53 14.37 31.49
N ALA A 177 18.71 15.47 32.24
CA ALA A 177 18.27 16.80 31.81
C ALA A 177 18.98 17.26 30.53
N ARG A 178 20.31 17.04 30.43
CA ARG A 178 21.08 17.35 29.22
C ARG A 178 20.63 16.53 28.02
N ARG A 179 20.36 15.23 28.18
CA ARG A 179 19.84 14.38 27.10
C ARG A 179 18.45 14.81 26.66
N ALA A 180 17.56 15.12 27.60
CA ALA A 180 16.22 15.64 27.28
C ALA A 180 16.29 16.98 26.54
N ALA A 181 17.16 17.89 26.96
CA ALA A 181 17.40 19.16 26.28
C ALA A 181 17.95 18.96 24.86
N ALA A 182 18.92 18.05 24.69
CA ALA A 182 19.48 17.71 23.39
C ALA A 182 18.43 17.08 22.44
N GLN A 183 17.60 16.17 22.94
CA GLN A 183 16.50 15.57 22.18
C GLN A 183 15.46 16.61 21.78
N LYS A 184 15.10 17.53 22.69
CA LYS A 184 14.20 18.63 22.39
C LYS A 184 14.78 19.55 21.32
N ALA A 185 16.07 19.91 21.43
CA ALA A 185 16.74 20.73 20.44
C ALA A 185 16.78 20.07 19.05
N ALA A 186 17.09 18.77 18.98
CA ALA A 186 17.02 18.00 17.75
C ALA A 186 15.61 18.01 17.15
N THR A 187 14.59 17.74 17.96
CA THR A 187 13.19 17.76 17.54
C THR A 187 12.78 19.13 16.99
N CYS A 188 13.18 20.23 17.66
CA CYS A 188 12.90 21.58 17.18
C CYS A 188 13.61 21.88 15.85
N SER A 189 14.84 21.39 15.67
CA SER A 189 15.62 21.54 14.43
C SER A 189 14.98 20.79 13.26
N ASP A 190 14.51 19.56 13.50
CA ASP A 190 13.84 18.76 12.48
C ASP A 190 12.53 19.42 12.04
N LEU A 191 11.70 19.86 12.99
CA LEU A 191 10.44 20.57 12.70
C LEU A 191 10.68 21.91 11.97
N ALA A 192 11.77 22.60 12.27
CA ALA A 192 12.15 23.82 11.55
C ALA A 192 12.57 23.52 10.09
N THR A 193 13.29 22.42 9.89
CA THR A 193 13.70 21.95 8.56
C THR A 193 12.49 21.56 7.72
N ASP A 194 11.56 20.79 8.29
CA ASP A 194 10.30 20.41 7.64
C ASP A 194 9.47 21.63 7.24
N LEU A 195 9.36 22.63 8.12
CA LEU A 195 8.68 23.88 7.82
C LEU A 195 9.35 24.62 6.66
N SER A 196 10.68 24.66 6.61
CA SER A 196 11.41 25.31 5.52
C SER A 196 11.18 24.60 4.19
N ALA A 197 11.19 23.26 4.18
CA ALA A 197 10.96 22.44 2.99
C ALA A 197 9.52 22.60 2.47
N LEU A 198 8.51 22.60 3.36
CA LEU A 198 7.12 22.83 2.99
C LEU A 198 6.90 24.24 2.42
N ASN A 199 7.54 25.27 3.01
CA ASN A 199 7.47 26.63 2.48
C ASN A 199 8.14 26.74 1.11
N GLN A 200 9.25 26.03 0.88
CA GLN A 200 9.88 25.97 -0.44
C GLN A 200 8.97 25.28 -1.47
N ALA A 201 8.32 24.18 -1.11
CA ALA A 201 7.34 23.49 -1.96
C ALA A 201 6.14 24.38 -2.31
N GLN A 202 5.69 25.24 -1.39
CA GLN A 202 4.65 26.23 -1.68
C GLN A 202 5.11 27.29 -2.68
N ARG A 203 6.38 27.70 -2.64
CA ARG A 203 6.94 28.69 -3.58
C ARG A 203 7.12 28.13 -4.98
N THR A 204 7.45 26.84 -5.10
CA THR A 204 7.55 26.17 -6.41
C THR A 204 6.20 26.00 -7.09
N GLY A 205 5.11 26.06 -6.33
CA GLY A 205 3.75 25.88 -6.83
C GLY A 205 3.40 24.43 -7.15
N GLY A 206 2.19 24.22 -7.65
CA GLY A 206 1.62 22.90 -7.98
C GLY A 206 0.17 23.05 -8.41
N ASP A 207 -0.52 21.92 -8.61
CA ASP A 207 -1.97 21.95 -8.81
C ASP A 207 -2.71 22.36 -7.52
N ALA A 208 -3.99 22.75 -7.66
CA ALA A 208 -4.77 23.26 -6.54
C ALA A 208 -4.93 22.23 -5.40
N ALA A 209 -5.11 20.95 -5.73
CA ALA A 209 -5.26 19.89 -4.72
C ALA A 209 -3.94 19.67 -3.96
N GLN A 210 -2.81 19.76 -4.66
CA GLN A 210 -1.48 19.70 -4.05
C GLN A 210 -1.24 20.88 -3.09
N MET A 211 -1.66 22.10 -3.45
CA MET A 211 -1.51 23.28 -2.59
C MET A 211 -2.35 23.17 -1.30
N ASP A 212 -3.55 22.59 -1.37
CA ASP A 212 -4.39 22.33 -0.20
C ASP A 212 -3.73 21.32 0.77
N VAL A 213 -3.14 20.24 0.23
CA VAL A 213 -2.39 19.26 1.01
C VAL A 213 -1.17 19.88 1.67
N LEU A 214 -0.41 20.73 0.95
CA LEU A 214 0.73 21.44 1.50
C LEU A 214 0.32 22.40 2.62
N ALA A 215 -0.78 23.14 2.45
CA ALA A 215 -1.31 24.05 3.48
C ALA A 215 -1.78 23.30 4.74
N ALA A 216 -2.39 22.12 4.59
CA ALA A 216 -2.72 21.26 5.72
C ALA A 216 -1.47 20.78 6.46
N ARG A 217 -0.44 20.34 5.74
CA ARG A 217 0.84 19.90 6.33
C ARG A 217 1.56 21.02 7.07
N VAL A 218 1.57 22.25 6.54
CA VAL A 218 2.18 23.40 7.23
C VAL A 218 1.50 23.65 8.57
N ARG A 219 0.15 23.63 8.62
CA ARG A 219 -0.60 23.80 9.88
C ARG A 219 -0.30 22.69 10.88
N ASP A 220 -0.21 21.44 10.42
CA ASP A 220 0.15 20.30 11.26
C ASP A 220 1.55 20.46 11.87
N VAL A 221 2.57 20.73 11.05
CA VAL A 221 3.95 20.92 11.54
C VAL A 221 4.04 22.11 12.50
N GLN A 222 3.33 23.21 12.22
CA GLN A 222 3.24 24.34 13.16
C GLN A 222 2.59 23.98 14.49
N SER A 223 1.54 23.15 14.47
CA SER A 223 0.89 22.66 15.69
C SER A 223 1.84 21.78 16.51
N ARG A 224 2.59 20.89 15.85
CA ARG A 224 3.60 20.03 16.47
C ARG A 224 4.76 20.83 17.04
N LYS A 225 5.19 21.87 16.33
CA LYS A 225 6.21 22.82 16.81
C LYS A 225 5.80 23.46 18.14
N ARG A 226 4.59 24.04 18.19
CA ARG A 226 4.01 24.63 19.41
C ARG A 226 3.89 23.61 20.54
N ALA A 227 3.41 22.40 20.24
CA ALA A 227 3.27 21.32 21.21
C ALA A 227 4.62 20.86 21.80
N ALA A 228 5.68 20.85 20.99
CA ALA A 228 7.04 20.55 21.43
C ALA A 228 7.68 21.69 22.26
N GLY A 229 7.03 22.86 22.35
CA GLY A 229 7.59 24.03 23.04
C GLY A 229 8.79 24.61 22.29
N CYS A 230 8.71 24.56 20.96
CA CYS A 230 9.45 25.37 20.01
C CYS A 230 8.44 26.36 19.36
#